data_AF-A9H6V1-F1
#
_entry.id   AF-A9H6V1-F1
#
_cell.length_a   1.000
_cell.length_b   1.000
_cell.length_c   1.000
_cell.angle_alpha   90.00
_cell.angle_beta   90.00
_cell.angle_gamma   90.00
#
_symmetry.space_group_name_H-M   'P 1'
#
loop_
_entity.id
_entity.type
_entity.pdbx_description
1 polymer ?
#
loop_
_entity_poly.entity_id
_entity_poly.type
_entity_poly.pdbx_seq_one_letter_code
_entity_poly.pdbx_strand_id
1 'polypeptide(L)'
;MNHIAPISETPETITLNRADWEAILDRLDDRSDLNAIRRSEQTNARAHAYTDAETQRMVLEDVPALTIWRERAGLMQKALAAASGVSQSYVNEIEAGKKPGSAATLAKLAATLGVSVDRLLD
;
A
#
# COMPACT_ATOMS: atom_id res chain seq x y z
N MET A 1 -11.00 -33.43 5.43
CA MET A 1 -11.18 -32.66 6.66
C MET A 1 -10.57 -33.49 7.79
N ASN A 2 -9.51 -33.02 8.44
CA ASN A 2 -9.00 -33.71 9.64
C ASN A 2 -10.01 -33.49 10.75
N HIS A 3 -10.57 -34.59 11.26
CA HIS A 3 -11.47 -34.56 12.41
C HIS A 3 -10.62 -34.36 13.66
N ILE A 4 -10.74 -33.20 14.29
CA ILE A 4 -10.12 -32.94 15.60
C ILE A 4 -10.93 -33.72 16.62
N ALA A 5 -10.30 -34.72 17.23
CA ALA A 5 -10.91 -35.57 18.24
C ALA A 5 -10.29 -35.25 19.61
N PRO A 6 -11.10 -35.02 20.66
CA PRO A 6 -10.57 -34.77 21.98
C PRO A 6 -9.94 -36.03 22.58
N ILE A 7 -8.85 -35.84 23.33
CA ILE A 7 -8.19 -36.89 24.10
C ILE A 7 -9.06 -37.28 25.30
N SER A 8 -9.71 -36.29 25.92
CA SER A 8 -10.65 -36.49 27.02
C SER A 8 -11.69 -35.38 27.03
N GLU A 9 -12.91 -35.73 27.42
CA GLU A 9 -14.01 -34.79 27.57
C GLU A 9 -14.69 -35.03 28.91
N THR A 10 -14.81 -33.95 29.68
CA THR A 10 -15.58 -33.85 30.92
C THR A 10 -16.67 -32.79 30.72
N PRO A 11 -17.71 -32.73 31.56
CA PRO A 11 -18.77 -31.74 31.40
C PRO A 11 -18.25 -30.28 31.41
N GLU A 12 -17.12 -30.03 32.06
CA GLU A 12 -16.53 -28.70 32.23
C GLU A 12 -15.27 -28.45 31.37
N THR A 13 -14.64 -29.49 30.82
CA THR A 13 -13.35 -29.34 30.14
C THR A 13 -13.13 -30.38 29.05
N ILE A 14 -12.62 -29.91 27.90
CA ILE A 14 -12.15 -30.74 26.79
C ILE A 14 -10.62 -30.66 26.73
N THR A 15 -9.97 -31.81 26.70
CA THR A 15 -8.51 -31.93 26.55
C THR A 15 -8.19 -32.32 25.12
N LEU A 16 -7.44 -31.48 24.41
CA LEU A 16 -6.99 -31.72 23.04
C LEU A 16 -5.49 -32.02 23.01
N ASN A 17 -5.04 -32.71 21.98
CA ASN A 17 -3.61 -32.74 21.69
C ASN A 17 -3.13 -31.32 21.32
N ARG A 18 -1.86 -31.02 21.64
CA ARG A 18 -1.20 -29.78 21.26
C ARG A 18 -1.34 -29.47 19.77
N ALA A 19 -1.13 -30.47 18.91
CA ALA A 19 -1.22 -30.29 17.45
C ALA A 19 -2.64 -29.90 16.98
N ASP A 20 -3.68 -30.44 17.61
CA ASP A 20 -5.06 -30.11 17.28
C ASP A 20 -5.48 -28.73 17.81
N TRP A 21 -5.00 -28.37 19.00
CA TRP A 21 -5.15 -27.01 19.55
C TRP A 21 -4.48 -25.96 18.67
N GLU A 22 -3.23 -26.21 18.25
CA GLU A 22 -2.49 -25.34 17.33
C GLU A 22 -3.21 -25.24 15.98
N ALA A 23 -3.74 -26.35 15.44
CA ALA A 23 -4.53 -26.33 14.22
C ALA A 23 -5.89 -25.60 14.34
N ILE A 24 -6.44 -25.46 15.55
CA ILE A 24 -7.62 -24.61 15.81
C ILE A 24 -7.19 -23.14 15.85
N LEU A 25 -6.09 -22.84 16.55
CA LEU A 25 -5.54 -21.48 16.63
C LEU A 25 -5.18 -20.94 15.25
N ASP A 26 -4.45 -21.69 14.43
CA ASP A 26 -4.07 -21.26 13.07
C ASP A 26 -5.29 -20.94 12.20
N ARG A 27 -6.35 -21.75 12.28
CA ARG A 27 -7.59 -21.51 11.52
C ARG A 27 -8.39 -20.31 12.03
N LEU A 28 -8.28 -19.99 13.31
CA LEU A 28 -8.92 -18.82 13.90
C LEU A 28 -8.15 -17.55 13.53
N ASP A 29 -6.82 -17.61 13.52
CA ASP A 29 -5.90 -16.51 13.20
C ASP A 29 -6.00 -16.09 11.72
N ASP A 30 -6.10 -17.05 10.80
CA ASP A 30 -6.35 -16.82 9.37
C ASP A 30 -7.62 -15.97 9.11
N ARG A 31 -8.61 -16.00 10.02
CA ARG A 31 -9.91 -15.33 9.83
C ARG A 31 -9.96 -13.92 10.43
N SER A 32 -9.17 -13.61 11.47
CA SER A 32 -9.13 -12.26 12.07
C SER A 32 -8.15 -11.32 11.39
N ASP A 33 -7.01 -11.80 10.91
CA ASP A 33 -5.90 -10.90 10.57
C ASP A 33 -5.82 -10.56 9.07
N LEU A 34 -6.06 -11.53 8.19
CA LEU A 34 -6.04 -11.30 6.74
C LEU A 34 -7.17 -10.39 6.25
N ASN A 35 -8.31 -10.38 6.93
CA ASN A 35 -9.46 -9.57 6.51
C ASN A 35 -9.33 -8.09 6.92
N ALA A 36 -8.61 -7.80 8.00
CA ALA A 36 -8.33 -6.42 8.43
C ALA A 36 -7.27 -5.77 7.52
N ILE A 37 -6.18 -6.50 7.25
CA ILE A 37 -5.13 -6.07 6.32
C ILE A 37 -5.69 -5.96 4.90
N ARG A 38 -6.40 -6.98 4.38
CA ARG A 38 -6.97 -6.94 3.02
C ARG A 38 -8.03 -5.85 2.83
N ARG A 39 -8.86 -5.54 3.85
CA ARG A 39 -9.80 -4.40 3.75
C ARG A 39 -9.07 -3.07 3.73
N SER A 40 -8.07 -2.89 4.60
CA SER A 40 -7.22 -1.69 4.60
C SER A 40 -6.52 -1.53 3.26
N GLU A 41 -5.90 -2.59 2.75
CA GLU A 41 -5.18 -2.59 1.47
C GLU A 41 -6.12 -2.40 0.26
N GLN A 42 -7.31 -3.00 0.24
CA GLN A 42 -8.23 -2.87 -0.89
C GLN A 42 -8.89 -1.48 -0.96
N THR A 43 -9.20 -0.89 0.19
CA THR A 43 -9.64 0.52 0.27
C THR A 43 -8.52 1.46 -0.14
N ASN A 44 -7.28 1.22 0.32
CA ASN A 44 -6.12 1.98 -0.13
C ASN A 44 -5.81 1.76 -1.62
N ALA A 45 -5.98 0.56 -2.17
CA ALA A 45 -5.66 0.26 -3.56
C ALA A 45 -6.62 0.98 -4.53
N ARG A 46 -7.91 1.04 -4.20
CA ARG A 46 -8.87 1.85 -4.96
C ARG A 46 -8.63 3.35 -4.79
N ALA A 47 -8.32 3.80 -3.57
CA ALA A 47 -7.94 5.18 -3.35
C ALA A 47 -6.68 5.55 -4.13
N HIS A 48 -5.75 4.61 -4.31
CA HIS A 48 -4.47 4.83 -4.98
C HIS A 48 -4.42 4.42 -6.46
N ALA A 49 -5.57 4.14 -7.08
CA ALA A 49 -5.66 3.90 -8.51
C ALA A 49 -5.68 5.23 -9.30
N TYR A 50 -5.18 5.18 -10.52
CA TYR A 50 -5.40 6.23 -11.51
C TYR A 50 -6.82 6.17 -12.04
N THR A 51 -7.41 7.33 -12.26
CA THR A 51 -8.66 7.48 -13.02
C THR A 51 -8.38 7.38 -14.52
N ASP A 52 -9.42 7.08 -15.31
CA ASP A 52 -9.29 7.03 -16.78
C ASP A 52 -8.72 8.32 -17.37
N ALA A 53 -9.11 9.47 -16.83
CA ALA A 53 -8.61 10.78 -17.27
C ALA A 53 -7.11 10.97 -16.93
N GLU A 54 -6.68 10.53 -15.74
CA GLU A 54 -5.26 10.58 -15.35
C GLU A 54 -4.42 9.63 -16.21
N THR A 55 -4.90 8.41 -16.44
CA THR A 55 -4.25 7.45 -17.35
C THR A 55 -4.17 8.01 -18.76
N GLN A 56 -5.23 8.67 -19.25
CA GLN A 56 -5.21 9.32 -20.55
C GLN A 56 -4.15 10.42 -20.62
N ARG A 57 -4.01 11.26 -19.58
CA ARG A 57 -2.95 12.28 -19.51
C ARG A 57 -1.55 11.66 -19.50
N MET A 58 -1.34 10.60 -18.74
CA MET A 58 -0.05 9.89 -18.72
C MET A 58 0.30 9.34 -20.10
N VAL A 59 -0.65 8.70 -20.77
CA VAL A 59 -0.39 8.00 -22.05
C VAL A 59 -0.37 8.95 -23.26
N LEU A 60 -1.24 9.95 -23.31
CA LEU A 60 -1.39 10.83 -24.48
C LEU A 60 -0.57 12.11 -24.39
N GLU A 61 -0.39 12.65 -23.18
CA GLU A 61 0.30 13.92 -22.94
C GLU A 61 1.71 13.71 -22.32
N ASP A 62 2.12 12.45 -22.11
CA ASP A 62 3.40 12.07 -21.50
C ASP A 62 3.62 12.74 -20.12
N VAL A 63 2.52 12.91 -19.38
CA VAL A 63 2.55 13.55 -18.05
C VAL A 63 3.09 12.55 -17.03
N PRO A 64 4.19 12.86 -16.30
CA PRO A 64 4.75 11.92 -15.35
C PRO A 64 3.81 11.65 -14.17
N ALA A 65 3.84 10.42 -13.66
CA ALA A 65 3.05 9.98 -12.50
C ALA A 65 3.17 10.93 -11.31
N LEU A 66 4.39 11.41 -10.99
CA LEU A 66 4.63 12.36 -9.90
C LEU A 66 3.80 13.63 -10.03
N THR A 67 3.64 14.16 -11.24
CA THR A 67 2.84 15.36 -11.52
C THR A 67 1.37 15.10 -11.21
N ILE A 68 0.84 13.96 -11.66
CA ILE A 68 -0.55 13.55 -11.39
C ILE A 68 -0.82 13.49 -9.88
N TRP A 69 0.02 12.76 -9.14
CA TRP A 69 -0.13 12.60 -7.69
C TRP A 69 0.00 13.92 -6.93
N ARG A 70 0.93 14.77 -7.33
CA ARG A 70 1.11 16.11 -6.73
C ARG A 70 -0.13 16.98 -6.96
N GLU A 71 -0.64 17.03 -8.18
CA GLU A 71 -1.85 17.81 -8.52
C GLU A 71 -3.07 17.30 -7.76
N ARG A 72 -3.19 15.97 -7.61
CA ARG A 72 -4.27 15.34 -6.85
C ARG A 72 -4.24 15.68 -5.36
N ALA A 73 -3.04 15.84 -4.80
CA ALA A 73 -2.83 16.34 -3.44
C ALA A 73 -3.03 17.87 -3.32
N GLY A 74 -3.30 18.58 -4.43
CA GLY A 74 -3.44 20.03 -4.46
C GLY A 74 -2.15 20.80 -4.18
N LEU A 75 -0.99 20.15 -4.34
CA LEU A 75 0.31 20.71 -3.95
C LEU A 75 0.99 21.43 -5.13
N MET A 76 1.60 22.58 -4.83
CA MET A 76 2.61 23.17 -5.71
C MET A 76 3.94 22.41 -5.58
N GLN A 77 4.79 22.42 -6.61
CA GLN A 77 6.11 21.78 -6.57
C GLN A 77 6.94 22.21 -5.34
N LYS A 78 6.93 23.51 -5.01
CA LYS A 78 7.61 24.03 -3.81
C LYS A 78 7.07 23.44 -2.51
N ALA A 79 5.76 23.21 -2.43
CA ALA A 79 5.12 22.65 -1.25
C ALA A 79 5.47 21.17 -1.09
N LEU A 80 5.43 20.39 -2.17
CA LEU A 80 5.87 19.00 -2.17
C LEU A 80 7.36 18.87 -1.81
N ALA A 81 8.21 19.72 -2.39
CA ALA A 81 9.63 19.77 -2.08
C ALA A 81 9.89 20.03 -0.59
N ALA A 82 9.23 21.05 -0.02
CA ALA A 82 9.35 21.38 1.39
C ALA A 82 8.87 20.24 2.31
N ALA A 83 7.73 19.61 1.99
CA ALA A 83 7.16 18.54 2.79
C ALA A 83 7.98 17.22 2.72
N SER A 84 8.58 16.91 1.57
CA SER A 84 9.38 15.71 1.35
C SER A 84 10.87 15.86 1.72
N GLY A 85 11.33 17.09 1.99
CA GLY A 85 12.76 17.37 2.18
C GLY A 85 13.60 17.15 0.92
N VAL A 86 12.98 17.26 -0.26
CA VAL A 86 13.62 17.18 -1.58
C VAL A 86 13.75 18.60 -2.14
N SER A 87 14.81 18.91 -2.89
CA SER A 87 14.93 20.24 -3.49
C SER A 87 13.87 20.47 -4.57
N GLN A 88 13.31 21.69 -4.63
CA GLN A 88 12.30 22.04 -5.64
C GLN A 88 12.83 21.86 -7.07
N SER A 89 14.10 22.20 -7.30
CA SER A 89 14.74 21.98 -8.60
C SER A 89 14.72 20.50 -9.00
N TYR A 90 14.94 19.60 -8.04
CA TYR A 90 14.99 18.17 -8.34
C TYR A 90 13.59 17.59 -8.56
N VAL A 91 12.57 18.05 -7.81
CA VAL A 91 11.16 17.74 -8.09
C VAL A 91 10.81 18.15 -9.52
N ASN A 92 11.19 19.37 -9.93
CA ASN A 92 10.93 19.85 -11.29
C ASN A 92 11.69 19.05 -12.36
N GLU A 93 12.93 18.62 -12.11
CA GLU A 93 13.67 17.75 -13.03
C GLU A 93 13.00 16.38 -13.20
N ILE A 94 12.38 15.84 -12.14
CA ILE A 94 11.63 14.58 -12.18
C ILE A 94 10.32 14.77 -12.95
N GLU A 95 9.54 15.80 -12.63
CA GLU A 95 8.27 16.11 -13.33
C GLU A 95 8.46 16.52 -14.79
N ALA A 96 9.66 16.96 -15.18
CA ALA A 96 10.01 17.26 -16.57
C ALA A 96 10.61 16.05 -17.32
N GLY A 97 10.67 14.86 -16.70
CA GLY A 97 11.25 13.66 -17.29
C GLY A 97 12.77 13.71 -17.49
N LYS A 98 13.46 14.74 -17.00
CA LYS A 98 14.91 14.92 -17.18
C LYS A 98 15.71 13.96 -16.31
N LYS A 99 15.19 13.60 -15.15
CA LYS A 99 15.80 12.65 -14.22
C LYS A 99 14.72 11.72 -13.67
N PRO A 100 14.96 10.39 -13.63
CA PRO A 100 13.98 9.46 -13.08
C PRO A 100 13.79 9.62 -11.55
N GLY A 101 14.71 10.30 -10.87
CA GLY A 101 14.73 10.38 -9.41
C GLY A 101 15.42 9.15 -8.80
N SER A 102 16.19 9.36 -7.73
CA SER A 102 16.75 8.21 -6.99
C SER A 102 15.64 7.46 -6.24
N ALA A 103 15.81 6.16 -6.00
CA ALA A 103 14.86 5.38 -5.21
C ALA A 103 14.58 6.01 -3.82
N ALA A 104 15.62 6.55 -3.18
CA ALA A 104 15.48 7.26 -1.91
C ALA A 104 14.65 8.55 -2.03
N THR A 105 14.73 9.25 -3.16
CA THR A 105 13.95 10.46 -3.44
C THR A 105 12.49 10.11 -3.72
N LEU A 106 12.25 9.12 -4.57
CA LEU A 106 10.90 8.65 -4.88
C LEU A 106 10.21 8.12 -3.62
N ALA A 107 10.93 7.43 -2.72
CA ALA A 107 10.41 7.01 -1.42
C ALA A 107 9.94 8.19 -0.55
N LYS A 108 10.71 9.27 -0.48
CA LYS A 108 10.32 10.48 0.27
C LYS A 108 9.10 11.17 -0.32
N LEU A 109 9.05 11.28 -1.65
CA LEU A 109 7.93 11.89 -2.36
C LEU A 109 6.66 11.05 -2.20
N ALA A 110 6.75 9.73 -2.40
CA ALA A 110 5.64 8.80 -2.26
C ALA A 110 5.08 8.82 -0.82
N ALA A 111 5.95 8.78 0.19
CA ALA A 111 5.54 8.88 1.59
C ALA A 111 4.81 10.20 1.91
N THR A 112 5.25 11.31 1.31
CA THR A 112 4.61 12.62 1.47
C THR A 112 3.23 12.67 0.79
N LEU A 113 3.10 11.99 -0.34
CA LEU A 113 1.86 11.91 -1.13
C LEU A 113 0.90 10.81 -0.63
N GLY A 114 1.32 10.00 0.34
CA GLY A 114 0.54 8.89 0.89
C GLY A 114 0.44 7.67 -0.04
N VAL A 115 1.30 7.56 -1.05
CA VAL A 115 1.28 6.49 -2.05
C VAL A 115 2.46 5.53 -1.94
N SER A 116 2.36 4.38 -2.60
CA SER A 116 3.51 3.51 -2.80
C SER A 116 4.46 4.07 -3.85
N VAL A 117 5.75 3.75 -3.73
CA VAL A 117 6.78 4.16 -4.71
C VAL A 117 6.49 3.64 -6.11
N ASP A 118 5.93 2.42 -6.20
CA ASP A 118 5.47 1.78 -7.43
C ASP A 118 4.58 2.70 -8.27
N ARG A 119 3.69 3.46 -7.62
CA ARG A 119 2.82 4.42 -8.33
C ARG A 119 3.61 5.51 -9.02
N LEU A 120 4.77 5.91 -8.52
CA LEU A 120 5.58 6.95 -9.14
C LEU A 120 6.51 6.44 -10.26
N LEU A 121 6.52 5.12 -10.50
CA LEU A 121 7.38 4.47 -11.49
C LEU A 121 6.63 4.01 -12.75
N ASP A 122 5.29 4.11 -12.74
CA ASP A 122 4.39 3.77 -13.86
C ASP A 122 4.53 4.75 -15.05
#